data_AF-N9N298-F1
#
_entry.id   AF-N9N298-F1
#
_cell.length_a   1.000
_cell.length_b   1.000
_cell.length_c   1.000
_cell.angle_alpha   90.00
_cell.angle_beta   90.00
_cell.angle_gamma   90.00
#
_symmetry.space_group_name_H-M   'P 1'
#
loop_
_entity.id
_entity.type
_entity.pdbx_description
1 polymer ?
#
loop_
_entity_poly.entity_id
_entity_poly.type
_entity_poly.pdbx_seq_one_letter_code
_entity_poly.pdbx_strand_id
1 'polypeptide(L)' 'MGEINLYGIYIPILLVQAIIAYVLFKLISPWVDRLVIKGWIALPSIFNLCFYLALLLLVHGLFVWLWV' A
#
# COMPACT_ATOMS: atom_id res chain seq x y z
N MET A 1 4.36 11.53 -16.84
CA MET A 1 2.98 11.28 -17.28
C MET A 1 2.23 10.76 -16.05
N GLY A 2 1.74 11.65 -15.18
CA GLY A 2 1.28 11.32 -13.81
C GLY A 2 -0.22 11.49 -13.60
N GLU A 3 -0.96 11.57 -14.68
CA GLU A 3 -2.36 11.99 -14.70
C GLU A 3 -3.12 11.00 -15.58
N ILE A 4 -4.17 10.40 -15.05
CA ILE A 4 -5.14 9.67 -15.86
C ILE A 4 -6.25 10.65 -16.19
N ASN A 5 -6.40 10.97 -17.47
CA ASN A 5 -7.49 11.80 -17.95
C ASN A 5 -8.69 10.90 -18.26
N LEU A 6 -9.60 10.77 -17.30
CA LEU A 6 -10.85 10.03 -17.50
C LEU A 6 -11.93 11.05 -17.88
N TYR A 7 -12.31 11.10 -19.16
CA TYR A 7 -13.40 11.98 -19.64
C TYR A 7 -13.27 13.46 -19.22
N GLY A 8 -12.05 14.01 -19.20
CA GLY A 8 -11.79 15.41 -18.80
C GLY A 8 -11.55 15.61 -17.31
N ILE A 9 -11.64 14.56 -16.49
CA ILE A 9 -11.29 14.59 -15.07
C ILE A 9 -9.86 14.09 -14.91
N TYR A 10 -8.98 14.97 -14.44
CA TYR A 10 -7.59 14.66 -14.13
C TYR A 10 -7.50 13.99 -12.77
N ILE A 11 -7.36 12.66 -12.76
CA ILE A 11 -7.16 11.91 -11.53
C ILE A 11 -5.65 11.77 -11.30
N PRO A 12 -5.12 12.24 -10.15
CA PRO A 12 -3.72 12.06 -9.83
C PRO A 12 -3.43 10.59 -9.65
N ILE A 13 -2.42 10.09 -10.35
CA ILE A 13 -2.07 8.67 -10.28
C ILE A 13 -1.63 8.25 -8.87
N LEU A 14 -1.04 9.20 -8.13
CA LEU A 14 -0.66 9.05 -6.73
C LEU A 14 -1.87 8.79 -5.83
N LEU A 15 -3.03 9.37 -6.15
CA LEU A 15 -4.26 9.16 -5.40
C LEU A 15 -4.78 7.73 -5.59
N VAL A 16 -4.74 7.24 -6.84
CA VAL A 16 -5.12 5.86 -7.18
C VAL A 16 -4.19 4.86 -6.50
N GLN A 17 -2.88 5.11 -6.55
CA GLN A 17 -1.88 4.30 -5.84
C GLN A 17 -2.13 4.26 -4.33
N ALA A 18 -2.42 5.41 -3.72
CA ALA A 18 -2.70 5.49 -2.28
C ALA A 18 -3.96 4.70 -1.89
N ILE A 19 -5.02 4.77 -2.71
CA ILE A 19 -6.26 4.00 -2.48
C ILE A 19 -5.97 2.50 -2.59
N ILE A 20 -5.24 2.06 -3.62
CA ILE A 20 -4.88 0.64 -3.81
C ILE A 20 -4.01 0.15 -2.65
N ALA A 21 -2.99 0.91 -2.26
CA ALA A 21 -2.12 0.57 -1.13
C ALA A 21 -2.91 0.47 0.18
N TYR A 22 -3.85 1.38 0.42
CA TYR A 22 -4.72 1.34 1.59
C TYR A 22 -5.64 0.11 1.61
N VAL A 23 -6.24 -0.25 0.47
CA VAL A 23 -7.09 -1.46 0.36
C VAL A 23 -6.27 -2.72 0.63
N LEU A 24 -5.07 -2.83 0.05
CA LEU A 24 -4.17 -3.96 0.29
C LEU A 24 -3.75 -4.02 1.76
N PHE A 25 -3.40 -2.87 2.36
CA PHE A 25 -3.04 -2.80 3.78
C PHE A 25 -4.19 -3.25 4.68
N LYS A 26 -5.42 -2.85 4.37
CA LYS A 26 -6.61 -3.28 5.12
C LYS A 26 -6.87 -4.78 4.99
N LEU A 27 -6.60 -5.37 3.82
CA LEU A 27 -6.72 -6.81 3.59
C LEU A 27 -5.66 -7.62 4.35
N ILE A 28 -4.44 -7.08 4.45
CA ILE A 28 -3.30 -7.76 5.07
C ILE A 28 -3.22 -7.50 6.58
N SER A 29 -3.80 -6.42 7.08
CA SER A 29 -3.93 -6.12 8.51
C SER A 29 -4.37 -7.33 9.37
N PRO A 30 -5.45 -8.08 9.05
CA PRO A 30 -5.83 -9.25 9.84
C PRO A 30 -4.83 -10.42 9.76
N TRP A 31 -4.09 -10.55 8.66
CA TRP A 31 -3.01 -11.55 8.52
C TRP A 31 -1.79 -11.19 9.37
N VAL A 32 -1.43 -9.90 9.39
CA VAL A 32 -0.35 -9.37 10.23
C VAL A 32 -0.72 -9.48 11.71
N ASP A 33 -1.96 -9.17 12.08
CA ASP A 33 -2.46 -9.31 13.45
C ASP A 33 -2.39 -10.77 13.93
N ARG A 34 -2.74 -11.73 13.07
CA ARG A 34 -2.56 -13.18 13.33
C ARG A 34 -1.10 -13.57 13.55
N LEU A 35 -0.16 -12.95 12.83
CA LEU A 35 1.28 -13.18 12.98
C LEU A 35 1.84 -12.54 14.26
N VAL A 36 1.33 -11.37 14.64
CA VAL A 36 1.65 -10.67 15.89
C VAL A 36 1.19 -11.49 17.10
N ILE A 37 -0.03 -12.04 17.06
CA ILE A 37 -0.61 -12.88 18.13
C ILE A 37 0.26 -14.11 18.41
N LYS A 38 1.03 -14.58 17.42
CA LYS A 38 1.98 -15.69 17.59
C LYS A 38 3.19 -15.35 18.48
N GLY A 39 3.26 -14.13 19.01
CA GLY A 39 4.27 -13.69 19.99
C GLY A 39 5.59 -13.27 19.37
N TRP A 40 5.66 -13.09 18.05
CA TRP A 40 6.92 -12.83 17.34
C TRP A 40 7.35 -11.35 17.35
N ILE A 41 6.44 -10.43 17.69
CA ILE A 41 6.63 -8.99 17.50
C ILE A 41 6.40 -8.26 18.83
N ALA A 42 7.48 -7.77 19.44
CA ALA A 42 7.44 -7.04 20.71
C ALA A 42 6.72 -5.68 20.63
N LEU A 43 6.62 -5.08 19.44
CA LEU A 43 5.99 -3.78 19.19
C LEU A 43 5.12 -3.82 17.92
N PRO A 44 3.82 -4.14 18.04
CA PRO A 44 2.93 -4.33 16.89
C PRO A 44 2.74 -3.06 16.04
N SER A 45 2.79 -1.88 16.67
CA SER A 45 2.65 -0.59 15.99
C SER A 45 3.77 -0.30 14.99
N ILE A 46 5.03 -0.55 15.36
CA ILE A 46 6.20 -0.33 14.50
C ILE A 46 6.19 -1.32 13.32
N PHE A 47 5.80 -2.57 13.58
CA PHE A 47 5.70 -3.57 12.52
C PHE A 47 4.63 -3.20 11.50
N ASN A 48 3.47 -2.72 11.94
CA ASN A 48 2.40 -2.27 11.04
C ASN A 48 2.84 -1.07 10.18
N LEU A 49 3.56 -0.10 10.77
CA LEU A 49 4.14 1.03 10.05
C LEU A 49 5.17 0.59 9.00
N CYS A 50 6.08 -0.31 9.38
CA CYS A 50 7.10 -0.83 8.48
C CYS A 50 6.46 -1.64 7.34
N PHE A 51 5.45 -2.44 7.65
CA PHE A 51 4.70 -3.21 6.67
C PHE A 51 3.92 -2.31 5.71
N TYR A 52 3.29 -1.25 6.22
CA TYR A 52 2.63 -0.23 5.40
C TYR A 52 3.62 0.44 4.43
N LEU A 53 4.79 0.84 4.92
CA LEU A 53 5.86 1.42 4.09
C LEU A 53 6.35 0.46 3.01
N ALA A 54 6.57 -0.81 3.36
CA ALA A 54 6.96 -1.84 2.40
C ALA A 54 5.87 -2.04 1.32
N LEU A 55 4.60 -2.06 1.72
CA LEU A 55 3.47 -2.19 0.79
C LEU A 55 3.36 -0.99 -0.14
N LEU A 56 3.57 0.22 0.40
CA LEU A 56 3.56 1.46 -0.36
C LEU A 56 4.70 1.47 -1.39
N LEU A 57 5.91 1.06 -1.00
CA LEU A 57 7.04 0.89 -1.91
C LEU A 57 6.77 -0.18 -2.98
N LEU A 58 6.13 -1.29 -2.62
CA LEU A 58 5.78 -2.36 -3.57
C LEU A 58 4.75 -1.86 -4.59
N VAL A 59 3.68 -1.19 -4.15
CA VAL A 59 2.67 -0.60 -5.04
C VAL A 59 3.30 0.47 -5.93
N HIS A 60 4.17 1.31 -5.38
CA HIS A 60 4.88 2.32 -6.15
C HIS A 60 5.82 1.68 -7.19
N GLY A 61 6.59 0.67 -6.79
CA GLY A 61 7.49 -0.08 -7.67
C GLY A 61 6.74 -0.82 -8.77
N LEU A 62 5.63 -1.49 -8.46
CA LEU A 62 4.73 -2.10 -9.44
C LEU A 62 4.21 -1.08 -10.43
N PHE A 63 3.85 0.11 -9.96
CA PHE A 63 3.35 1.16 -10.83
C PHE A 63 4.43 1.73 -11.75
N VAL A 64 5.64 1.96 -11.22
CA VAL A 64 6.80 2.36 -12.03
C VAL A 64 7.12 1.28 -13.06
N TRP A 65 7.08 0.00 -12.67
CA TRP A 65 7.29 -1.12 -13.59
C TRP A 65 6.21 -1.22 -14.66
N LEU A 66 4.93 -1.05 -14.31
CA LEU A 66 3.81 -1.15 -15.24
C LEU A 66 3.79 0.01 -16.26
N TRP A 67 4.44 1.13 -15.93
CA TRP A 67 4.49 2.35 -16.75
C TRP A 67 5.81 2.49 -17.55
N VAL A 68 6.85 1.74 -17.21
CA VAL A 68 8.11 1.62 -17.98
C VAL A 68 7.94 0.66 -19.14
#